data_AF-A0A960EB36-F1
#
_entry.id   AF-A0A960EB36-F1
#
_cell.length_a   1.000
_cell.length_b   1.000
_cell.length_c   1.000
_cell.angle_alpha   90.00
_cell.angle_beta   90.00
_cell.angle_gamma   90.00
#
_symmetry.space_group_name_H-M   'P 1'
#
loop_
_entity.id
_entity.type
_entity.pdbx_description
1 polymer ?
#
loop_
_entity_poly.entity_id
_entity_poly.type
_entity_poly.pdbx_seq_one_letter_code
_entity_poly.pdbx_strand_id
1 'polypeptide(L)'
;MKHFRSIDEAGPDAVRRLLDLADHMAEVNRRPNPKVPALRGKTVCNVFFEDSTRTRLSFETAAKRLSADTMNFAVSSSSLNKGESLRDTIETIAAMGVDAFVIRHKSTGTPWQIAQWT
;
A
#
# COMPACT_ATOMS: atom_id res chain seq x y z
N MET A 1 -13.11 -5.81 -4.58
CA MET A 1 -12.32 -6.30 -3.42
C MET A 1 -11.86 -5.09 -2.62
N LYS A 2 -12.24 -4.96 -1.34
CA LYS A 2 -11.88 -3.78 -0.49
C LYS A 2 -10.43 -3.85 0.00
N HIS A 3 -9.93 -5.05 0.33
CA HIS A 3 -8.57 -5.29 0.84
C HIS A 3 -7.94 -6.51 0.17
N PHE A 4 -6.60 -6.54 0.07
CA PHE A 4 -5.82 -7.69 -0.42
C PHE A 4 -4.80 -8.07 0.66
N ARG A 5 -5.12 -9.08 1.50
CA ARG A 5 -4.29 -9.47 2.67
C ARG A 5 -3.69 -10.87 2.54
N SER A 6 -4.43 -11.82 1.94
CA SER A 6 -3.91 -13.14 1.54
C SER A 6 -4.33 -13.49 0.12
N ILE A 7 -3.51 -14.28 -0.56
CA ILE A 7 -3.87 -14.90 -1.83
C ILE A 7 -5.04 -15.87 -1.67
N ASP A 8 -5.22 -16.48 -0.50
CA ASP A 8 -6.35 -17.37 -0.22
C ASP A 8 -7.69 -16.63 -0.19
N GLU A 9 -7.67 -15.32 0.10
CA GLU A 9 -8.84 -14.44 0.00
C GLU A 9 -9.15 -14.07 -1.46
N ALA A 10 -8.21 -14.33 -2.37
CA ALA A 10 -8.38 -14.14 -3.80
C ALA A 10 -8.71 -15.48 -4.48
N GLY A 11 -9.94 -15.62 -4.98
CA GLY A 11 -10.29 -16.76 -5.81
C GLY A 11 -9.41 -16.83 -7.08
N PRO A 12 -9.30 -18.01 -7.73
CA PRO A 12 -8.44 -18.21 -8.90
C PRO A 12 -8.63 -17.17 -10.01
N ASP A 13 -9.88 -16.78 -10.28
CA ASP A 13 -10.19 -15.77 -11.29
C ASP A 13 -9.68 -14.37 -10.91
N ALA A 14 -9.72 -14.02 -9.62
CA ALA A 14 -9.19 -12.75 -9.14
C ALA A 14 -7.67 -12.70 -9.27
N VAL A 15 -6.98 -13.80 -8.94
CA VAL A 15 -5.53 -13.95 -9.14
C VAL A 15 -5.20 -13.84 -10.62
N ARG A 16 -5.93 -14.53 -11.49
CA ARG A 16 -5.71 -14.46 -12.95
C ARG A 16 -5.84 -13.04 -13.47
N ARG A 17 -6.90 -12.32 -13.11
CA ARG A 17 -7.08 -10.92 -13.49
C ARG A 17 -5.97 -10.01 -12.97
N LEU A 18 -5.44 -10.27 -11.77
CA LEU A 18 -4.30 -9.54 -11.21
C LEU A 18 -3.04 -9.74 -12.05
N LEU A 19 -2.78 -10.98 -12.49
CA LEU A 19 -1.64 -11.31 -13.34
C LEU A 19 -1.80 -10.70 -14.74
N ASP A 20 -2.98 -10.82 -15.35
CA ASP A 20 -3.27 -10.20 -16.65
C ASP A 20 -3.05 -8.67 -16.60
N LEU A 21 -3.52 -8.02 -15.51
CA LEU A 21 -3.29 -6.59 -15.30
C LEU A 21 -1.80 -6.26 -15.09
N ALA A 22 -1.05 -7.13 -14.41
CA ALA A 22 0.38 -6.95 -14.22
C ALA A 22 1.13 -6.98 -15.56
N ASP A 23 0.76 -7.86 -16.48
CA ASP A 23 1.32 -7.94 -17.83
C ASP A 23 1.03 -6.66 -18.64
N HIS A 24 -0.21 -6.15 -18.58
CA HIS A 24 -0.54 -4.87 -19.20
C HIS A 24 0.27 -3.70 -18.61
N MET A 25 0.47 -3.68 -17.29
CA MET A 25 1.28 -2.66 -16.64
C MET A 25 2.78 -2.80 -16.97
N ALA A 26 3.27 -4.01 -17.25
CA ALA A 26 4.63 -4.21 -17.73
C ALA A 26 4.86 -3.49 -19.08
N GLU A 27 3.88 -3.51 -19.99
CA GLU A 27 3.94 -2.76 -21.24
C GLU A 27 3.89 -1.24 -21.02
N VAL A 28 3.08 -0.75 -20.07
CA VAL A 28 3.06 0.67 -19.68
C VAL A 28 4.44 1.11 -19.18
N ASN A 29 5.12 0.26 -18.42
CA ASN A 29 6.44 0.56 -17.85
C ASN A 29 7.55 0.69 -18.91
N ARG A 30 7.36 0.15 -20.12
CA ARG A 30 8.31 0.25 -21.25
C ARG A 30 8.16 1.54 -22.06
N ARG A 31 7.08 2.30 -21.84
CA ARG A 31 6.83 3.56 -22.56
C ARG A 31 7.85 4.63 -22.13
N PRO A 32 8.22 5.57 -23.01
CA PRO A 32 9.12 6.68 -22.65
C PRO A 32 8.62 7.51 -21.46
N ASN A 33 7.30 7.64 -21.32
CA ASN A 33 6.64 8.23 -20.16
C ASN A 33 5.72 7.17 -19.50
N PRO A 34 6.21 6.43 -18.49
CA PRO A 34 5.46 5.34 -17.87
C PRO A 34 4.49 5.87 -16.80
N LYS A 35 3.68 6.88 -17.15
CA LYS A 35 2.67 7.47 -16.26
C LYS A 35 1.27 7.36 -16.88
N VAL A 36 0.32 6.92 -16.09
CA VAL A 36 -1.11 6.85 -16.42
C VAL A 36 -1.92 7.48 -15.28
N PRO A 37 -3.00 8.22 -15.55
CA PRO A 37 -3.74 8.95 -14.53
C PRO A 37 -4.81 8.09 -13.81
N ALA A 38 -4.57 6.79 -13.66
CA ALA A 38 -5.57 5.84 -13.15
C ALA A 38 -5.95 6.08 -11.68
N LEU A 39 -5.01 6.61 -10.88
CA LEU A 39 -5.19 6.92 -9.46
C LEU A 39 -4.98 8.42 -9.19
N ARG A 40 -5.24 9.29 -10.17
CA ARG A 40 -5.08 10.73 -10.00
C ARG A 40 -6.00 11.25 -8.89
N GLY A 41 -5.43 12.02 -7.95
CA GLY A 41 -6.14 12.55 -6.79
C GLY A 41 -6.40 11.50 -5.70
N LYS A 42 -5.71 10.36 -5.76
CA LYS A 42 -5.69 9.34 -4.71
C LYS A 42 -4.37 9.35 -3.97
N THR A 43 -4.43 9.13 -2.65
CA THR A 43 -3.26 9.07 -1.78
C THR A 43 -3.00 7.65 -1.31
N VAL A 44 -1.80 7.13 -1.57
CA VAL A 44 -1.33 5.81 -1.10
C VAL A 44 -0.31 6.01 0.01
N CYS A 45 -0.56 5.44 1.18
CA CYS A 45 0.36 5.49 2.32
C CYS A 45 1.08 4.13 2.50
N ASN A 46 2.40 4.16 2.46
CA ASN A 46 3.25 3.04 2.84
C ASN A 46 3.53 3.09 4.35
N VAL A 47 3.07 2.10 5.10
CA VAL A 47 3.26 1.98 6.55
C VAL A 47 4.10 0.74 6.86
N PHE A 48 5.40 0.95 7.05
CA PHE A 48 6.38 -0.12 7.21
C PHE A 48 6.99 -0.10 8.62
N PHE A 49 6.62 -1.10 9.41
CA PHE A 49 7.09 -1.33 10.79
C PHE A 49 8.37 -2.16 10.87
N GLU A 50 8.88 -2.57 9.72
CA GLU A 50 10.17 -3.22 9.56
C GLU A 50 10.79 -2.83 8.23
N ASP A 51 12.11 -2.94 8.16
CA ASP A 51 12.87 -2.50 7.00
C ASP A 51 12.55 -3.33 5.75
N SER A 52 12.22 -2.64 4.65
CA SER A 52 12.03 -3.29 3.36
C SER A 52 12.21 -2.33 2.19
N THR A 53 13.46 -2.16 1.78
CA THR A 53 13.83 -1.25 0.69
C THR A 53 13.14 -1.61 -0.62
N ARG A 54 13.18 -2.89 -1.02
CA ARG A 54 12.63 -3.35 -2.30
C ARG A 54 11.12 -3.13 -2.37
N THR A 55 10.39 -3.56 -1.34
CA THR A 55 8.92 -3.48 -1.32
C THR A 55 8.45 -2.04 -1.29
N ARG A 56 9.04 -1.19 -0.43
CA ARG A 56 8.68 0.22 -0.33
C ARG A 56 8.90 0.96 -1.65
N LEU A 57 10.07 0.79 -2.26
CA LEU A 57 10.38 1.44 -3.55
C LEU A 57 9.44 0.96 -4.67
N SER A 58 9.08 -0.32 -4.69
CA SER A 58 8.13 -0.85 -5.67
C SER A 58 6.75 -0.19 -5.56
N PHE A 59 6.17 -0.12 -4.36
CA PHE A 59 4.85 0.49 -4.16
C PHE A 59 4.87 2.00 -4.39
N GLU A 60 5.92 2.69 -3.93
CA GLU A 60 6.09 4.13 -4.18
C GLU A 60 6.21 4.41 -5.69
N THR A 61 6.98 3.60 -6.42
CA THR A 61 7.11 3.72 -7.88
C THR A 61 5.78 3.43 -8.58
N ALA A 62 5.08 2.36 -8.18
CA ALA A 62 3.79 2.01 -8.77
C ALA A 62 2.75 3.12 -8.58
N ALA A 63 2.62 3.66 -7.36
CA ALA A 63 1.70 4.76 -7.07
C ALA A 63 2.02 6.02 -7.92
N LYS A 64 3.29 6.41 -7.99
CA LYS A 64 3.73 7.54 -8.84
C LYS A 64 3.45 7.32 -10.32
N ARG A 65 3.62 6.09 -10.83
CA ARG A 65 3.29 5.72 -12.21
C ARG A 65 1.79 5.76 -12.49
N LEU A 66 0.97 5.47 -11.48
CA LEU A 66 -0.49 5.58 -11.54
C LEU A 66 -1.00 7.01 -11.23
N SER A 67 -0.09 7.97 -11.10
CA SER A 67 -0.37 9.39 -10.77
C SER A 67 -1.05 9.61 -9.41
N ALA A 68 -0.84 8.69 -8.47
CA ALA A 68 -1.24 8.85 -7.07
C ALA A 68 -0.20 9.66 -6.28
N ASP A 69 -0.67 10.35 -5.25
CA ASP A 69 0.17 10.93 -4.21
C ASP A 69 0.65 9.83 -3.27
N THR A 70 1.88 9.96 -2.76
CA THR A 70 2.50 8.94 -1.90
C THR A 70 2.91 9.52 -0.56
N MET A 71 2.51 8.85 0.52
CA MET A 71 2.99 9.11 1.87
C MET A 71 3.81 7.91 2.37
N ASN A 72 4.90 8.17 3.08
CA ASN A 72 5.76 7.12 3.64
C ASN A 72 5.86 7.32 5.16
N PHE A 73 5.39 6.32 5.91
CA PHE A 73 5.51 6.27 7.36
C PHE A 73 6.53 5.19 7.74
N ALA A 74 7.62 5.60 8.38
CA ALA A 74 8.69 4.72 8.84
C ALA A 74 8.78 4.75 10.36
N VAL A 75 8.74 3.58 10.98
CA VAL A 75 8.65 3.47 12.44
C VAL A 75 9.90 3.93 13.17
N SER A 76 11.08 3.77 12.54
CA SER A 76 12.36 4.20 13.10
C SER A 76 12.42 5.71 13.40
N SER A 77 11.59 6.53 12.76
CA SER A 77 11.48 7.97 13.01
C SER A 77 10.15 8.41 13.63
N SER A 78 9.23 7.49 13.89
CA SER A 78 7.85 7.83 14.27
C SER A 78 7.52 7.60 15.76
N SER A 79 6.46 8.26 16.21
CA SER A 79 5.91 8.32 17.57
C SER A 79 5.53 6.98 18.23
N LEU A 80 5.61 5.85 17.53
CA LEU A 80 5.45 4.53 18.16
C LEU A 80 6.50 4.28 19.26
N ASN A 81 7.67 4.92 19.16
CA ASN A 81 8.68 4.92 20.22
C ASN A 81 8.27 5.73 21.47
N LYS A 82 7.20 6.55 21.39
CA LYS A 82 6.64 7.34 22.49
C LYS A 82 5.42 6.69 23.15
N GLY A 83 5.10 5.43 22.81
CA GLY A 83 3.98 4.69 23.41
C GLY A 83 2.63 4.90 22.73
N GLU A 84 2.60 5.50 21.54
CA GLU A 84 1.39 5.55 20.70
C GLU A 84 1.03 4.13 20.21
N SER A 85 -0.25 3.77 20.23
CA SER A 85 -0.64 2.45 19.77
C SER A 85 -0.63 2.36 18.25
N LEU A 86 -0.47 1.14 17.72
CA LEU A 86 -0.61 0.86 16.30
C LEU A 86 -1.97 1.38 15.75
N ARG A 87 -3.03 1.23 16.55
CA ARG A 87 -4.37 1.69 16.18
C ARG A 87 -4.43 3.20 16.04
N ASP A 88 -3.96 3.94 17.04
CA ASP A 88 -3.98 5.41 17.02
C ASP A 88 -3.19 5.95 15.83
N THR A 89 -2.04 5.31 15.53
CA THR A 89 -1.23 5.66 14.36
C THR A 89 -2.01 5.50 13.06
N ILE A 90 -2.68 4.35 12.87
CA ILE A 90 -3.45 4.07 11.65
C ILE A 90 -4.66 5.00 11.53
N GLU A 91 -5.41 5.20 12.61
CA GLU A 91 -6.57 6.11 12.64
C GLU A 91 -6.15 7.55 12.33
N THR A 92 -5.02 8.00 12.88
CA THR A 92 -4.45 9.33 12.60
C THR A 92 -4.10 9.48 11.12
N ILE A 93 -3.39 8.50 10.54
CA ILE A 93 -3.02 8.56 9.12
C ILE A 93 -4.28 8.48 8.23
N ALA A 94 -5.27 7.66 8.60
CA ALA A 94 -6.53 7.56 7.86
C ALA A 94 -7.28 8.90 7.86
N ALA A 95 -7.29 9.61 9.00
CA ALA A 95 -7.89 10.94 9.12
C ALA A 95 -7.21 12.01 8.26
N MET A 96 -5.98 11.78 7.79
CA MET A 96 -5.29 12.67 6.84
C MET A 96 -5.82 12.52 5.39
N GLY A 97 -6.80 11.66 5.13
CA GLY A 97 -7.41 11.49 3.81
C GLY A 97 -6.67 10.50 2.91
N VAL A 98 -6.04 9.47 3.50
CA VAL A 98 -5.40 8.39 2.74
C VAL A 98 -6.45 7.46 2.14
N ASP A 99 -6.35 7.17 0.83
CA ASP A 99 -7.28 6.26 0.14
C ASP A 99 -6.85 4.79 0.23
N ALA A 100 -5.55 4.51 0.39
CA ALA A 100 -5.04 3.15 0.47
C ALA A 100 -3.80 3.01 1.35
N PHE A 101 -3.72 1.90 2.08
CA PHE A 101 -2.58 1.54 2.91
C PHE A 101 -1.83 0.34 2.34
N VAL A 102 -0.50 0.43 2.30
CA VAL A 102 0.41 -0.68 2.06
C VAL A 102 1.15 -0.94 3.36
N ILE A 103 0.89 -2.09 3.98
CA ILE A 103 1.31 -2.34 5.36
C ILE A 103 2.32 -3.48 5.39
N ARG A 104 3.41 -3.28 6.11
CA ARG A 104 4.38 -4.32 6.43
C ARG A 104 4.68 -4.34 7.92
N HIS A 105 4.42 -5.47 8.56
CA HIS A 105 4.57 -5.65 10.00
C HIS A 105 5.08 -7.06 10.31
N LYS A 106 5.90 -7.21 11.37
CA LYS A 106 6.48 -8.51 11.78
C LYS A 106 5.44 -9.48 12.32
N SER A 107 4.44 -8.97 13.03
CA SER A 107 3.37 -9.79 13.62
C SER A 107 2.36 -10.21 12.55
N THR A 108 2.02 -11.49 12.58
CA THR A 108 0.90 -12.05 11.82
C THR A 108 -0.42 -11.46 12.31
N GLY A 109 -1.43 -11.38 11.43
CA GLY A 109 -2.76 -10.87 11.81
C GLY A 109 -2.90 -9.34 11.81
N THR A 110 -1.80 -8.57 11.82
CA THR A 110 -1.85 -7.10 11.82
C THR A 110 -2.68 -6.50 10.68
N PRO A 111 -2.55 -6.94 9.41
CA PRO A 111 -3.41 -6.44 8.33
C PRO A 111 -4.91 -6.71 8.54
N TRP A 112 -5.28 -7.79 9.25
CA TRP A 112 -6.68 -8.10 9.55
C TRP A 112 -7.24 -7.20 10.64
N GLN A 113 -6.43 -6.88 11.67
CA GLN A 113 -6.82 -5.93 12.71
C GLN A 113 -7.02 -4.52 12.14
N ILE A 114 -6.10 -4.07 11.28
CA ILE A 114 -6.16 -2.73 10.68
C ILE A 114 -7.42 -2.55 9.82
N ALA A 115 -7.82 -3.59 9.09
CA ALA A 115 -9.05 -3.58 8.30
C ALA A 115 -10.34 -3.44 9.15
N GLN A 116 -10.26 -3.57 10.48
CA GLN A 116 -11.40 -3.33 11.38
C GLN A 116 -11.46 -1.88 11.88
N TRP A 117 -10.40 -1.10 11.70
CA TRP A 117 -10.32 0.30 12.14
C TRP A 117 -10.62 1.29 11.00
N THR A 118 -10.76 0.80 9.76
CA THR A 118 -10.93 1.60 8.51
C THR A 118 -11.88 0.93 7.51
#